data_AF-G3JK29-F1
#
_entry.id   AF-G3JK29-F1
#
_cell.length_a   1.000
_cell.length_b   1.000
_cell.length_c   1.000
_cell.angle_alpha   90.00
_cell.angle_beta   90.00
_cell.angle_gamma   90.00
#
_symmetry.space_group_name_H-M   'P 1'
#
loop_
_entity.id
_entity.type
_entity.pdbx_description
1 polymer ?
#
loop_
_entity_poly.entity_id
_entity_poly.type
_entity_poly.pdbx_seq_one_letter_code
_entity_poly.pdbx_strand_id
1 'polypeptide(L)'
;MSSSTTVKVAVTGNAPFLEYDFNTSRTVRDALPDSLQTASGRTVQILKYHRDTRDTYADVRQVSRDIWGGDPSFYHPPPPSSSAVSIDFIVHLGMIALGWDDAQFRFETLARRAGYALPGDDGQLVDAAELERLGLPAELHTALNVEAGCRQVKACFPDTVACVSEDAGLYFCEFRLYSSLAEPLLHEAWAAKRGKATFVHLPQAHDEQSIFLARDIVCTFIKGLVDG
;
A
#
# COMPACT_ATOMS: atom_id res chain seq x y z
N MET A 1 13.42 -25.66 -17.60
CA MET A 1 14.08 -24.62 -16.80
C MET A 1 13.01 -23.63 -16.36
N SER A 2 12.52 -23.74 -15.13
CA SER A 2 11.53 -22.79 -14.60
C SER A 2 12.23 -21.45 -14.43
N SER A 3 11.85 -20.42 -15.19
CA SER A 3 12.31 -19.08 -14.89
C SER A 3 11.64 -18.68 -13.58
N SER A 4 12.40 -18.77 -12.48
CA SER A 4 12.04 -18.13 -11.22
C SER A 4 11.75 -16.66 -11.51
N THR A 5 10.46 -16.31 -11.61
CA THR A 5 10.02 -14.97 -11.96
C THR A 5 9.99 -14.15 -10.68
N THR A 6 10.99 -13.30 -10.49
CA THR A 6 11.03 -12.36 -9.37
C THR A 6 9.93 -11.32 -9.52
N VAL A 7 9.13 -11.11 -8.48
CA VAL A 7 8.10 -10.07 -8.40
C VAL A 7 8.57 -8.99 -7.44
N LYS A 8 8.56 -7.72 -7.87
CA LYS A 8 9.01 -6.57 -7.08
C LYS A 8 7.83 -5.79 -6.54
N VAL A 9 7.74 -5.70 -5.22
CA VAL A 9 6.62 -5.08 -4.52
C VAL A 9 7.11 -3.88 -3.75
N ALA A 10 6.58 -2.70 -4.04
CA ALA A 10 6.86 -1.52 -3.25
C ALA A 10 5.93 -1.45 -2.04
N VAL A 11 6.47 -1.14 -0.86
CA VAL A 11 5.70 -1.03 0.39
C VAL A 11 5.94 0.30 1.08
N THR A 12 4.87 0.98 1.48
CA THR A 12 4.95 2.26 2.21
C THR A 12 4.52 2.10 3.67
N GLY A 13 4.91 3.08 4.49
CA GLY A 13 4.43 3.29 5.85
C GLY A 13 4.32 4.80 6.10
N ASN A 14 3.46 5.20 7.03
CA ASN A 14 3.12 6.61 7.26
C ASN A 14 3.78 7.15 8.52
N ALA A 15 3.92 8.46 8.57
CA ALA A 15 4.30 9.17 9.78
C ALA A 15 3.22 8.98 10.87
N PRO A 16 3.56 9.21 12.15
CA PRO A 16 2.55 9.43 13.20
C PRO A 16 1.58 10.54 12.78
N PHE A 17 0.32 10.42 13.19
CA PHE A 17 -0.77 11.30 12.75
C PHE A 17 -1.80 11.48 13.86
N LEU A 18 -2.58 12.55 13.78
CA LEU A 18 -3.58 12.94 14.80
C LEU A 18 -2.95 12.98 16.21
N GLU A 19 -3.59 12.36 17.20
CA GLU A 19 -3.09 12.25 18.57
C GLU A 19 -2.02 11.17 18.79
N TYR A 20 -1.72 10.34 17.77
CA TYR A 20 -0.80 9.22 17.91
C TYR A 20 0.65 9.64 17.68
N ASP A 21 1.53 9.29 18.61
CA ASP A 21 2.98 9.48 18.50
C ASP A 21 3.68 8.31 17.76
N PHE A 22 2.92 7.29 17.38
CA PHE A 22 3.34 6.15 16.57
C PHE A 22 2.44 5.95 15.35
N ASN A 23 2.90 5.12 14.41
CA ASN A 23 2.06 4.57 13.35
C ASN A 23 2.46 3.13 13.09
N THR A 24 1.54 2.18 13.24
CA THR A 24 1.82 0.75 13.05
C THR A 24 2.38 0.46 11.66
N SER A 25 1.98 1.24 10.64
CA SER A 25 2.37 0.98 9.26
C SER A 25 3.86 1.20 8.97
N ARG A 26 4.51 2.21 9.58
CA ARG A 26 5.96 2.38 9.46
C ARG A 26 6.73 1.26 10.15
N THR A 27 6.30 0.87 11.34
CA THR A 27 6.99 -0.16 12.12
C THR A 27 6.88 -1.53 11.44
N VAL A 28 5.70 -1.85 10.89
CA VAL A 28 5.51 -3.07 10.09
C VAL A 28 6.31 -3.03 8.79
N ARG A 29 6.29 -1.91 8.04
CA ARG A 29 7.13 -1.75 6.82
C ARG A 29 8.59 -2.06 7.12
N ASP A 30 9.12 -1.51 8.20
CA ASP A 30 10.53 -1.65 8.57
C ASP A 30 10.87 -3.09 8.97
N ALA A 31 9.93 -3.77 9.65
CA ALA A 31 10.05 -5.16 10.06
C ALA A 31 9.89 -6.19 8.92
N LEU A 32 9.38 -5.80 7.74
CA LEU A 32 9.27 -6.72 6.60
C LEU A 32 10.65 -7.26 6.18
N PRO A 33 10.75 -8.52 5.74
CA PRO A 33 11.97 -9.01 5.11
C PRO A 33 12.15 -8.39 3.72
N ASP A 34 13.38 -8.34 3.22
CA ASP A 34 13.66 -7.81 1.87
C ASP A 34 13.26 -8.80 0.76
N SER A 35 13.08 -10.08 1.09
CA SER A 35 12.59 -11.09 0.14
C SER A 35 11.72 -12.16 0.79
N LEU A 36 10.81 -12.73 0.00
CA LEU A 36 9.93 -13.83 0.37
C LEU A 36 9.96 -14.92 -0.72
N GLN A 37 9.74 -16.17 -0.32
CA GLN A 37 9.39 -17.26 -1.23
C GLN A 37 7.89 -17.56 -1.13
N THR A 38 7.25 -17.68 -2.28
CA THR A 38 5.84 -18.06 -2.42
C THR A 38 5.68 -19.58 -2.48
N ALA A 39 4.44 -20.09 -2.37
CA ALA A 39 4.19 -21.52 -2.47
C ALA A 39 4.38 -22.03 -3.91
N SER A 40 4.16 -21.15 -4.90
CA SER A 40 4.43 -21.46 -6.32
C SER A 40 5.92 -21.45 -6.71
N GLY A 41 6.82 -21.14 -5.76
CA GLY A 41 8.27 -21.07 -6.00
C GLY A 41 8.75 -19.77 -6.65
N ARG A 42 7.89 -18.74 -6.73
CA ARG A 42 8.26 -17.38 -7.13
C ARG A 42 8.94 -16.64 -5.97
N THR A 43 9.94 -15.84 -6.30
CA THR A 43 10.60 -14.93 -5.35
C THR A 43 9.89 -13.58 -5.37
N VAL A 44 9.56 -13.05 -4.20
CA VAL A 44 9.10 -11.66 -4.05
C VAL A 44 10.24 -10.85 -3.47
N GLN A 45 10.58 -9.73 -4.09
CA GLN A 45 11.46 -8.69 -3.55
C GLN A 45 10.59 -7.58 -2.98
N ILE A 46 10.75 -7.30 -1.69
CA ILE A 46 10.05 -6.20 -1.01
C ILE A 46 10.97 -4.98 -1.02
N LEU A 47 10.47 -3.90 -1.63
CA LEU A 47 11.14 -2.63 -1.78
C LEU A 47 10.45 -1.62 -0.87
N LYS A 48 11.03 -1.37 0.31
CA LYS A 48 10.47 -0.45 1.29
C LYS A 48 10.73 0.98 0.84
N TYR A 49 9.69 1.80 0.71
CA TYR A 49 9.87 3.21 0.39
C TYR A 49 10.66 3.90 1.51
N HIS A 50 11.69 4.66 1.12
CA HIS A 50 12.79 5.12 1.98
C HIS A 50 12.39 6.01 3.16
N ARG A 51 11.22 6.64 3.11
CA ARG A 51 10.75 7.56 4.16
C ARG A 51 9.32 7.24 4.54
N ASP A 52 8.92 7.78 5.68
CA ASP A 52 7.52 7.80 6.08
C ASP A 52 6.74 8.79 5.20
N THR A 53 5.57 8.36 4.74
CA THR A 53 4.68 9.18 3.92
C THR A 53 3.86 10.10 4.81
N ARG A 54 3.62 11.34 4.36
CA ARG A 54 2.92 12.39 5.11
C ARG A 54 1.46 12.46 4.70
N ASP A 55 0.59 12.94 5.59
CA ASP A 55 -0.83 13.16 5.33
C ASP A 55 -1.02 14.53 4.63
N THR A 56 -0.40 14.70 3.45
CA THR A 56 -0.67 15.83 2.56
C THR A 56 -0.99 15.36 1.15
N TYR A 57 -1.93 16.03 0.48
CA TYR A 57 -2.38 15.62 -0.86
C TYR A 57 -1.25 15.67 -1.90
N ALA A 58 -0.33 16.63 -1.77
CA ALA A 58 0.84 16.73 -2.63
C ALA A 58 1.83 15.57 -2.40
N ASP A 59 2.13 15.25 -1.12
CA ASP A 59 3.06 14.18 -0.77
C ASP A 59 2.57 12.82 -1.26
N VAL A 60 1.29 12.53 -1.07
CA VAL A 60 0.65 11.28 -1.48
C VAL A 60 0.81 11.02 -2.99
N ARG A 61 0.56 12.05 -3.81
CA ARG A 61 0.74 11.94 -5.26
C ARG A 61 2.22 11.77 -5.63
N GLN A 62 3.11 12.53 -4.98
CA GLN A 62 4.54 12.44 -5.24
C GLN A 62 5.07 11.04 -4.94
N VAL A 63 4.70 10.44 -3.80
CA VAL A 63 5.11 9.08 -3.42
C VAL A 63 4.69 8.06 -4.48
N SER A 64 3.47 8.18 -5.01
CA SER A 64 2.98 7.29 -6.07
C SER A 64 3.85 7.39 -7.32
N ARG A 65 4.24 8.61 -7.71
CA ARG A 65 5.12 8.86 -8.86
C ARG A 65 6.56 8.42 -8.63
N ASP A 66 7.10 8.60 -7.42
CA ASP A 66 8.43 8.15 -7.05
C ASP A 66 8.55 6.63 -7.22
N ILE A 67 7.54 5.90 -6.71
CA ILE A 67 7.49 4.44 -6.77
C ILE A 67 7.34 3.97 -8.23
N TRP A 68 6.40 4.54 -8.99
CA TRP A 68 6.22 4.16 -10.40
C TRP A 68 7.40 4.57 -11.29
N GLY A 69 8.08 5.68 -10.96
CA GLY A 69 9.31 6.11 -11.61
C GLY A 69 10.48 5.16 -11.36
N GLY A 70 10.49 4.49 -10.20
CA GLY A 70 11.41 3.39 -9.93
C GLY A 70 12.84 3.81 -9.62
N ASP A 71 13.09 5.07 -9.25
CA ASP A 71 14.44 5.52 -8.88
C ASP A 71 14.93 4.73 -7.64
N PRO A 72 16.09 4.04 -7.71
CA PRO A 72 16.63 3.26 -6.60
C PRO A 72 16.81 4.05 -5.30
N SER A 73 17.02 5.36 -5.36
CA SER A 73 17.22 6.23 -4.19
C SER A 73 15.97 6.37 -3.32
N PHE A 74 14.79 6.03 -3.85
CA PHE A 74 13.53 6.07 -3.10
C PHE A 74 13.24 4.81 -2.28
N TYR A 75 14.19 3.88 -2.17
CA TYR A 75 14.03 2.63 -1.43
C TYR A 75 15.11 2.45 -0.37
N HIS A 76 14.76 1.78 0.73
CA HIS A 76 15.70 1.44 1.80
C HIS A 76 15.68 -0.08 2.12
N PRO A 77 16.83 -0.78 2.05
CA PRO A 77 18.08 -0.31 1.46
C PRO A 77 17.91 -0.05 -0.05
N PRO A 78 18.73 0.82 -0.66
CA PRO A 78 18.67 1.03 -2.10
C PRO A 78 19.02 -0.27 -2.83
N PRO A 79 18.28 -0.63 -3.89
CA PRO A 79 18.61 -1.75 -4.75
C PRO A 79 20.05 -1.64 -5.28
N PRO A 80 20.75 -2.76 -5.51
CA PRO A 80 22.15 -2.75 -5.94
C PRO A 80 22.36 -2.18 -7.35
N SER A 81 21.30 -2.06 -8.16
CA SER A 81 21.36 -1.43 -9.48
C SER A 81 21.11 0.07 -9.39
N SER A 82 21.88 0.86 -10.13
CA SER A 82 21.59 2.29 -10.34
C SER A 82 20.52 2.54 -11.41
N SER A 83 20.08 1.51 -12.14
CA SER A 83 19.01 1.64 -13.13
C SER A 83 17.64 1.67 -12.48
N ALA A 84 16.68 2.35 -13.12
CA ALA A 84 15.29 2.38 -12.68
C ALA A 84 14.73 0.96 -12.47
N VAL A 85 14.05 0.78 -11.35
CA VAL A 85 13.46 -0.49 -10.91
C VAL A 85 12.00 -0.53 -11.33
N SER A 86 11.66 -1.49 -12.19
CA SER A 86 10.26 -1.75 -12.53
C SER A 86 9.55 -2.43 -11.35
N ILE A 87 8.64 -1.71 -10.70
CA ILE A 87 7.77 -2.22 -9.63
C ILE A 87 6.57 -2.94 -10.24
N ASP A 88 6.27 -4.16 -9.80
CA ASP A 88 5.14 -4.93 -10.30
C ASP A 88 3.81 -4.50 -9.70
N PHE A 89 3.81 -4.19 -8.39
CA PHE A 89 2.68 -3.55 -7.72
C PHE A 89 3.08 -2.87 -6.40
N ILE A 90 2.19 -2.00 -5.91
CA ILE A 90 2.33 -1.25 -4.66
C ILE A 90 1.39 -1.84 -3.60
N VAL A 91 1.90 -1.98 -2.38
CA VAL A 91 1.09 -2.25 -1.18
C VAL A 91 1.31 -1.10 -0.20
N HIS A 92 0.31 -0.25 -0.05
CA HIS A 92 0.32 0.77 0.98
C HIS A 92 -0.12 0.17 2.31
N LEU A 93 0.54 0.54 3.41
CA LEU A 93 0.14 0.18 4.76
C LEU A 93 -0.38 1.43 5.49
N GLY A 94 -1.46 1.29 6.24
CA GLY A 94 -2.01 2.33 7.10
C GLY A 94 -2.48 1.77 8.42
N MET A 95 -2.39 2.56 9.49
CA MET A 95 -2.96 2.20 10.78
C MET A 95 -4.46 2.53 10.77
N ILE A 96 -5.28 1.63 11.31
CA ILE A 96 -6.69 1.92 11.57
C ILE A 96 -6.81 3.09 12.56
N ALA A 97 -7.76 3.97 12.30
CA ALA A 97 -8.17 5.03 13.20
C ALA A 97 -9.65 5.38 12.98
N LEU A 98 -10.13 6.43 13.66
CA LEU A 98 -11.44 7.04 13.42
C LEU A 98 -12.65 6.12 13.67
N GLY A 99 -12.60 5.32 14.74
CA GLY A 99 -13.76 4.57 15.25
C GLY A 99 -14.02 3.23 14.56
N TRP A 100 -13.10 2.77 13.71
CA TRP A 100 -13.06 1.39 13.26
C TRP A 100 -12.53 0.45 14.35
N ASP A 101 -12.78 -0.85 14.19
CA ASP A 101 -12.26 -1.90 15.06
C ASP A 101 -10.71 -1.89 15.04
N ASP A 102 -10.11 -1.53 16.17
CA ASP A 102 -8.68 -1.30 16.33
C ASP A 102 -7.84 -2.58 16.27
N ALA A 103 -8.49 -3.76 16.29
CA ALA A 103 -7.86 -5.07 16.15
C ALA A 103 -7.96 -5.66 14.73
N GLN A 104 -8.68 -5.02 13.81
CA GLN A 104 -8.99 -5.58 12.50
C GLN A 104 -7.88 -5.31 11.46
N PHE A 105 -7.66 -6.30 10.58
CA PHE A 105 -6.93 -6.11 9.32
C PHE A 105 -7.93 -5.93 8.18
N ARG A 106 -7.75 -4.90 7.34
CA ARG A 106 -8.61 -4.67 6.17
C ARG A 106 -7.78 -4.60 4.91
N PHE A 107 -8.15 -5.38 3.90
CA PHE A 107 -7.49 -5.43 2.61
C PHE A 107 -8.35 -4.74 1.57
N GLU A 108 -7.91 -3.56 1.11
CA GLU A 108 -8.75 -2.64 0.34
C GLU A 108 -8.66 -2.89 -1.17
N THR A 109 -9.82 -2.87 -1.84
CA THR A 109 -9.95 -3.13 -3.27
C THR A 109 -10.38 -1.93 -4.10
N LEU A 110 -10.93 -0.89 -3.48
CA LEU A 110 -11.57 0.25 -4.13
C LEU A 110 -11.11 1.57 -3.50
N ALA A 111 -10.94 2.61 -4.31
CA ALA A 111 -10.76 3.98 -3.83
C ALA A 111 -11.58 4.99 -4.63
N ARG A 112 -12.13 6.01 -3.97
CA ARG A 112 -12.97 7.05 -4.58
C ARG A 112 -12.17 8.31 -4.87
N ARG A 113 -12.55 9.01 -5.94
CA ARG A 113 -11.93 10.28 -6.37
C ARG A 113 -12.30 11.47 -5.48
N ALA A 114 -13.45 11.41 -4.83
CA ALA A 114 -14.09 12.54 -4.16
C ALA A 114 -14.60 12.15 -2.76
N GLY A 115 -14.98 13.16 -1.97
CA GLY A 115 -15.49 12.98 -0.61
C GLY A 115 -14.50 13.37 0.50
N TYR A 116 -13.27 13.73 0.14
CA TYR A 116 -12.25 14.20 1.07
C TYR A 116 -12.58 15.61 1.58
N ALA A 117 -13.02 15.71 2.84
CA ALA A 117 -13.42 16.97 3.46
C ALA A 117 -12.38 17.54 4.44
N LEU A 118 -11.37 16.75 4.81
CA LEU A 118 -10.38 17.11 5.81
C LEU A 118 -9.12 17.71 5.17
N PRO A 119 -8.51 18.74 5.75
CA PRO A 119 -7.24 19.26 5.29
C PRO A 119 -6.10 18.28 5.62
N GLY A 120 -5.00 18.37 4.88
CA GLY A 120 -3.75 17.70 5.24
C GLY A 120 -2.99 18.37 6.37
N ASP A 121 -1.86 17.77 6.75
CA ASP A 121 -0.95 18.30 7.77
C ASP A 121 -0.40 19.70 7.42
N ASP A 122 -0.43 20.06 6.14
CA ASP A 122 -0.06 21.38 5.60
C ASP A 122 -1.24 22.38 5.54
N GLY A 123 -2.40 22.01 6.09
CA GLY A 123 -3.62 22.79 6.10
C GLY A 123 -4.34 22.87 4.74
N GLN A 124 -3.86 22.16 3.72
CA GLN A 124 -4.44 22.22 2.37
C GLN A 124 -5.55 21.18 2.18
N LEU A 125 -6.62 21.56 1.50
CA LEU A 125 -7.66 20.65 1.03
C LEU A 125 -7.26 20.03 -0.31
N VAL A 126 -7.90 18.91 -0.66
CA VAL A 126 -7.76 18.33 -1.99
C VAL A 126 -8.29 19.31 -3.04
N ASP A 127 -7.56 19.48 -4.15
CA ASP A 127 -8.12 20.17 -5.32
C ASP A 127 -9.03 19.20 -6.09
N ALA A 128 -10.27 19.06 -5.62
CA ALA A 128 -11.28 18.23 -6.27
C ALA A 128 -11.52 18.63 -7.73
N ALA A 129 -11.43 19.92 -8.04
CA ALA A 129 -11.61 20.43 -9.39
C ALA A 129 -10.43 20.04 -10.31
N GLU A 130 -9.20 19.98 -9.80
CA GLU A 130 -8.06 19.39 -10.53
C GLU A 130 -8.32 17.92 -10.83
N LEU A 131 -8.74 17.13 -9.85
CA LEU A 131 -9.03 15.71 -10.06
C LEU A 131 -10.15 15.48 -11.09
N GLU A 132 -11.14 16.39 -11.17
CA GLU A 132 -12.17 16.39 -12.21
C GLU A 132 -11.60 16.72 -13.58
N ARG A 133 -10.78 17.79 -13.68
CA ARG A 133 -10.15 18.21 -14.94
C ARG A 133 -9.22 17.14 -15.53
N LEU A 134 -8.62 16.31 -14.68
CA LEU A 134 -7.79 15.17 -15.10
C LEU A 134 -8.60 14.04 -15.75
N GLY A 135 -9.93 14.07 -15.71
CA GLY A 135 -10.80 13.08 -16.38
C GLY A 135 -10.72 11.68 -15.78
N LEU A 136 -10.28 11.56 -14.52
CA LEU A 136 -10.11 10.27 -13.86
C LEU A 136 -11.47 9.67 -13.43
N PRO A 137 -11.62 8.33 -13.42
CA PRO A 137 -12.81 7.66 -12.94
C PRO A 137 -13.18 8.06 -11.50
N ALA A 138 -14.48 8.10 -11.20
CA ALA A 138 -14.97 8.38 -9.84
C ALA A 138 -14.53 7.32 -8.83
N GLU A 139 -14.40 6.08 -9.27
CA GLU A 139 -13.95 4.93 -8.48
C GLU A 139 -12.87 4.19 -9.27
N LEU A 140 -11.84 3.74 -8.56
CA LEU A 140 -10.76 2.92 -9.10
C LEU A 140 -10.66 1.64 -8.29
N HIS A 141 -10.57 0.51 -8.99
CA HIS A 141 -10.39 -0.80 -8.38
C HIS A 141 -8.98 -1.33 -8.63
N THR A 142 -8.46 -2.05 -7.64
CA THR A 142 -7.28 -2.86 -7.83
C THR A 142 -7.56 -4.02 -8.79
N ALA A 143 -6.58 -4.36 -9.61
CA ALA A 143 -6.58 -5.56 -10.45
C ALA A 143 -5.83 -6.73 -9.77
N LEU A 144 -5.41 -6.56 -8.51
CA LEU A 144 -4.77 -7.59 -7.70
C LEU A 144 -5.84 -8.50 -7.09
N ASN A 145 -5.56 -9.80 -6.94
CA ASN A 145 -6.48 -10.74 -6.32
C ASN A 145 -6.45 -10.63 -4.79
N VAL A 146 -6.98 -9.52 -4.27
CA VAL A 146 -7.03 -9.23 -2.83
C VAL A 146 -7.78 -10.31 -2.05
N GLU A 147 -8.82 -10.88 -2.65
CA GLU A 147 -9.54 -12.03 -2.11
C GLU A 147 -8.63 -13.25 -1.91
N ALA A 148 -7.73 -13.56 -2.85
CA ALA A 148 -6.76 -14.64 -2.68
C ALA A 148 -5.78 -14.36 -1.54
N GLY A 149 -5.26 -13.13 -1.46
CA GLY A 149 -4.43 -12.68 -0.35
C GLY A 149 -5.13 -12.84 1.00
N CYS A 150 -6.37 -12.35 1.12
CA CYS A 150 -7.16 -12.43 2.36
C CYS A 150 -7.49 -13.89 2.73
N ARG A 151 -7.86 -14.75 1.77
CA ARG A 151 -8.07 -16.18 2.02
C ARG A 151 -6.82 -16.85 2.58
N GLN A 152 -5.64 -16.53 2.05
CA GLN A 152 -4.40 -17.10 2.56
C GLN A 152 -4.10 -16.63 3.98
N VAL A 153 -4.33 -15.34 4.28
CA VAL A 153 -4.22 -14.81 5.65
C VAL A 153 -5.14 -15.56 6.60
N LYS A 154 -6.44 -15.70 6.27
CA LYS A 154 -7.41 -16.42 7.12
C LYS A 154 -7.05 -17.88 7.34
N ALA A 155 -6.42 -18.53 6.35
CA ALA A 155 -5.97 -19.91 6.48
C ALA A 155 -4.77 -20.05 7.43
N CYS A 156 -3.84 -19.09 7.41
CA CYS A 156 -2.63 -19.12 8.25
C CYS A 156 -2.84 -18.52 9.65
N PHE A 157 -3.78 -17.58 9.79
CA PHE A 157 -4.06 -16.85 11.03
C PHE A 157 -5.58 -16.85 11.31
N PRO A 158 -6.17 -18.01 11.65
CA PRO A 158 -7.62 -18.16 11.81
C PRO A 158 -8.20 -17.33 12.96
N ASP A 159 -7.38 -16.99 13.96
CA ASP A 159 -7.78 -16.19 15.11
C ASP A 159 -7.71 -14.67 14.84
N THR A 160 -7.18 -14.26 13.69
CA THR A 160 -7.07 -12.85 13.32
C THR A 160 -8.36 -12.36 12.67
N VAL A 161 -8.89 -11.23 13.15
CA VAL A 161 -10.01 -10.53 12.51
C VAL A 161 -9.50 -9.85 11.25
N ALA A 162 -9.80 -10.43 10.08
CA ALA A 162 -9.37 -9.89 8.79
C ALA A 162 -10.49 -9.92 7.75
N CYS A 163 -10.60 -8.89 6.91
CA CYS A 163 -11.59 -8.83 5.84
C CYS A 163 -11.08 -8.14 4.57
N VAL A 164 -11.71 -8.45 3.44
CA VAL A 164 -11.64 -7.62 2.25
C VAL A 164 -12.61 -6.45 2.44
N SER A 165 -12.23 -5.27 1.96
CA SER A 165 -12.98 -4.03 2.13
C SER A 165 -12.96 -3.20 0.84
N GLU A 166 -14.06 -2.50 0.57
CA GLU A 166 -14.21 -1.52 -0.52
C GLU A 166 -14.25 -0.08 0.02
N ASP A 167 -13.98 0.09 1.31
CA ASP A 167 -14.00 1.38 2.00
C ASP A 167 -12.70 1.58 2.78
N ALA A 168 -11.77 2.30 2.16
CA ALA A 168 -10.49 2.65 2.75
C ALA A 168 -10.57 3.95 3.58
N GLY A 169 -11.78 4.49 3.80
CA GLY A 169 -12.06 5.69 4.55
C GLY A 169 -11.71 6.96 3.77
N LEU A 170 -12.63 7.91 3.70
CA LEU A 170 -12.52 9.18 2.94
C LEU A 170 -11.53 10.19 3.55
N TYR A 171 -10.30 9.74 3.81
CA TYR A 171 -9.16 10.50 4.28
C TYR A 171 -7.89 10.09 3.51
N PHE A 172 -6.70 10.14 4.11
CA PHE A 172 -5.45 9.91 3.38
C PHE A 172 -5.18 8.45 3.00
N CYS A 173 -5.71 7.46 3.72
CA CYS A 173 -5.57 6.06 3.32
C CYS A 173 -6.19 5.79 1.95
N GLU A 174 -7.44 6.20 1.74
CA GLU A 174 -8.09 6.06 0.45
C GLU A 174 -7.46 6.97 -0.62
N PHE A 175 -7.08 8.20 -0.27
CA PHE A 175 -6.45 9.09 -1.24
C PHE A 175 -5.11 8.55 -1.75
N ARG A 176 -4.34 7.82 -0.90
CA ARG A 176 -3.12 7.10 -1.31
C ARG A 176 -3.42 6.00 -2.30
N LEU A 177 -4.41 5.15 -2.00
CA LEU A 177 -4.82 4.08 -2.91
C LEU A 177 -5.32 4.67 -4.24
N TYR A 178 -6.18 5.68 -4.19
CA TYR A 178 -6.70 6.36 -5.37
C TYR A 178 -5.56 6.93 -6.22
N SER A 179 -4.64 7.68 -5.61
CA SER A 179 -3.52 8.30 -6.32
C SER A 179 -2.64 7.25 -7.00
N SER A 180 -2.26 6.17 -6.30
CA SER A 180 -1.43 5.13 -6.89
C SER A 180 -2.11 4.34 -8.02
N LEU A 181 -3.44 4.20 -7.98
CA LEU A 181 -4.22 3.64 -9.09
C LEU A 181 -4.39 4.62 -10.26
N ALA A 182 -4.47 5.92 -9.97
CA ALA A 182 -4.71 6.97 -10.96
C ALA A 182 -3.46 7.34 -11.77
N GLU A 183 -2.27 7.41 -11.16
CA GLU A 183 -1.05 7.84 -11.86
C GLU A 183 -0.75 7.00 -13.14
N PRO A 184 -0.93 5.66 -13.17
CA PRO A 184 -0.86 4.85 -14.40
C PRO A 184 -1.90 5.16 -15.50
N LEU A 185 -2.96 5.91 -15.19
CA LEU A 185 -3.94 6.42 -16.16
C LEU A 185 -3.52 7.77 -16.74
N LEU A 186 -2.74 8.55 -15.99
CA LEU A 186 -2.25 9.89 -16.38
C LEU A 186 -0.93 9.84 -17.15
N HIS A 187 -0.14 8.78 -16.98
CA HIS A 187 1.22 8.67 -17.52
C HIS A 187 1.38 7.42 -18.40
N GLU A 188 1.61 7.63 -19.71
CA GLU A 188 1.75 6.54 -20.70
C GLU A 188 2.90 5.56 -20.34
N ALA A 189 4.00 6.08 -19.77
CA ALA A 189 5.14 5.29 -19.32
C ALA A 189 4.76 4.20 -18.30
N TRP A 190 3.61 4.34 -17.61
CA TRP A 190 3.14 3.43 -16.59
C TRP A 190 1.85 2.70 -16.97
N ALA A 191 1.42 2.74 -18.24
CA ALA A 191 0.16 2.16 -18.68
C ALA A 191 0.03 0.66 -18.34
N ALA A 192 1.13 -0.09 -18.32
CA ALA A 192 1.15 -1.50 -17.92
C ALA A 192 0.94 -1.74 -16.41
N LYS A 193 0.95 -0.68 -15.60
CA LYS A 193 0.80 -0.71 -14.13
C LYS A 193 -0.62 -0.37 -13.66
N ARG A 194 -1.57 -0.19 -14.60
CA ARG A 194 -2.99 0.07 -14.28
C ARG A 194 -3.55 -1.02 -13.35
N GLY A 195 -4.18 -0.59 -12.26
CA GLY A 195 -4.75 -1.49 -11.25
C GLY A 195 -3.72 -2.18 -10.34
N LYS A 196 -2.42 -1.85 -10.42
CA LYS A 196 -1.36 -2.56 -9.67
C LYS A 196 -1.04 -1.89 -8.32
N ALA A 197 -2.06 -1.50 -7.57
CA ALA A 197 -1.89 -1.01 -6.20
C ALA A 197 -3.03 -1.52 -5.31
N THR A 198 -2.75 -1.73 -4.03
CA THR A 198 -3.75 -2.04 -2.98
C THR A 198 -3.30 -1.41 -1.67
N PHE A 199 -4.18 -1.44 -0.66
CA PHE A 199 -3.96 -0.87 0.65
C PHE A 199 -4.29 -1.91 1.73
N VAL A 200 -3.50 -1.93 2.80
CA VAL A 200 -3.75 -2.76 3.98
C VAL A 200 -3.85 -1.87 5.20
N HIS A 201 -5.03 -1.84 5.81
CA HIS A 201 -5.20 -1.29 7.14
C HIS A 201 -4.76 -2.31 8.18
N LEU A 202 -3.96 -1.84 9.13
CA LEU A 202 -3.35 -2.59 10.21
C LEU A 202 -3.94 -2.16 11.56
N PRO A 203 -4.03 -3.06 12.54
CA PRO A 203 -4.43 -2.73 13.91
C PRO A 203 -3.65 -1.59 14.53
N GLN A 204 -4.25 -0.92 15.51
CA GLN A 204 -3.61 0.14 16.30
C GLN A 204 -2.74 -0.45 17.41
N ALA A 205 -1.60 -1.05 17.04
CA ALA A 205 -0.68 -1.69 17.97
C ALA A 205 0.78 -1.36 17.69
N HIS A 206 1.60 -1.25 18.73
CA HIS A 206 3.02 -0.91 18.63
C HIS A 206 3.94 -1.80 19.48
N ASP A 207 3.39 -2.75 20.24
CA ASP A 207 4.21 -3.74 20.93
C ASP A 207 4.84 -4.74 19.95
N GLU A 208 5.98 -5.30 20.34
CA GLU A 208 6.80 -6.15 19.47
C GLU A 208 6.04 -7.38 18.94
N GLN A 209 5.19 -8.01 19.76
CA GLN A 209 4.43 -9.20 19.37
C GLN A 209 3.39 -8.86 18.30
N SER A 210 2.65 -7.78 18.49
CA SER A 210 1.67 -7.29 17.51
C SER A 210 2.33 -6.89 16.19
N ILE A 211 3.50 -6.25 16.23
CA ILE A 211 4.25 -5.88 15.02
C ILE A 211 4.72 -7.12 14.26
N PHE A 212 5.22 -8.16 14.94
CA PHE A 212 5.60 -9.40 14.28
C PHE A 212 4.42 -10.15 13.67
N LEU A 213 3.28 -10.19 14.37
CA LEU A 213 2.05 -10.75 13.82
C LEU A 213 1.61 -9.99 12.56
N ALA A 214 1.57 -8.67 12.62
CA ALA A 214 1.18 -7.83 11.49
C ALA A 214 2.15 -7.98 10.30
N ARG A 215 3.47 -8.06 10.56
CA ARG A 215 4.49 -8.39 9.54
C ARG A 215 4.17 -9.71 8.85
N ASP A 216 3.91 -10.77 9.63
CA ASP A 216 3.68 -12.11 9.09
C ASP A 216 2.37 -12.20 8.29
N ILE A 217 1.34 -11.46 8.73
CA ILE A 217 0.09 -11.28 7.99
C ILE A 217 0.33 -10.56 6.66
N VAL A 218 1.05 -9.43 6.65
CA VAL A 218 1.36 -8.67 5.43
C VAL A 218 2.20 -9.52 4.46
N CYS A 219 3.19 -10.25 4.95
CA CYS A 219 3.96 -11.19 4.12
C CYS A 219 3.07 -12.29 3.52
N THR A 220 2.12 -12.82 4.29
CA THR A 220 1.19 -13.85 3.83
C THR A 220 0.22 -13.31 2.80
N PHE A 221 -0.29 -12.09 3.01
CA PHE A 221 -1.13 -11.38 2.05
C PHE A 221 -0.40 -11.17 0.72
N ILE A 222 0.83 -10.62 0.76
CA ILE A 222 1.64 -10.40 -0.45
C ILE A 222 1.89 -11.70 -1.22
N LYS A 223 2.21 -12.80 -0.51
CA LYS A 223 2.36 -14.12 -1.17
C LYS A 223 1.07 -14.54 -1.88
N GLY A 224 -0.08 -14.35 -1.24
CA GLY A 224 -1.38 -14.69 -1.84
C GLY A 224 -1.77 -13.81 -3.02
N LEU A 225 -1.33 -12.54 -3.06
CA LEU A 225 -1.49 -11.70 -4.25
C LEU A 225 -0.64 -12.19 -5.44
N VAL A 226 0.52 -12.79 -5.17
CA VAL A 226 1.46 -13.25 -6.19
C VAL A 226 1.08 -14.63 -6.74
N ASP A 227 0.52 -15.50 -5.90
CA ASP A 227 0.09 -16.85 -6.26
C ASP A 227 -1.37 -16.92 -6.77
N GLY A 228 -2.16 -15.86 -6.54
CA GLY A 228 -3.59 -15.78 -6.86
C GLY A 228 -3.94 -15.23 -8.23
#